data_AF-A0A161MH70-F1
#
_entry.id   AF-A0A161MH70-F1
#
_cell.length_a   1.000
_cell.length_b   1.000
_cell.length_c   1.000
_cell.angle_alpha   90.00
_cell.angle_beta   90.00
_cell.angle_gamma   90.00
#
_symmetry.space_group_name_H-M   'P 1'
#
loop_
_entity.id
_entity.type
_entity.pdbx_description
1 polymer ?
#
loop_
_entity_poly.entity_id
_entity_poly.type
_entity_poly.pdbx_seq_one_letter_code
_entity_poly.pdbx_strand_id
1 'polypeptide(L)'
;EIMRKPIVIVMNKVDLIPKKNRQSTINKISKKIPECLGKNYFLKIAPLVAISTKLEGHLNNTKPFGIEELINILKANTFVPDRFSTATTMILAVDHCFLIKGRGTVMTGTVLQGTLKVNDEIDIPALK
;
A
#
# COMPACT_ATOMS: atom_id res chain seq x y z
N GLU A 1 5.16 -15.39 -0.16
CA GLU A 1 3.76 -15.07 0.21
C GLU A 1 3.29 -13.71 -0.32
N ILE A 2 4.11 -12.64 -0.25
CA ILE A 2 3.76 -11.29 -0.75
C ILE A 2 3.42 -11.25 -2.25
N MET A 3 4.01 -12.14 -3.07
CA MET A 3 3.78 -12.19 -4.53
C MET A 3 2.46 -12.86 -4.98
N ARG A 4 1.62 -13.34 -4.04
CA ARG A 4 0.28 -13.89 -4.34
C ARG A 4 -0.85 -12.89 -4.17
N LYS A 5 -0.54 -11.64 -3.77
CA LYS A 5 -1.54 -10.60 -3.53
C LYS A 5 -1.86 -9.84 -4.82
N PRO A 6 -3.09 -9.29 -4.97
CA PRO A 6 -3.42 -8.41 -6.07
C PRO A 6 -2.46 -7.21 -6.07
N ILE A 7 -1.92 -6.90 -7.24
CA ILE A 7 -0.97 -5.80 -7.44
C ILE A 7 -1.69 -4.71 -8.23
N VAL A 8 -1.52 -3.46 -7.82
CA VAL A 8 -1.97 -2.28 -8.58
C VAL A 8 -0.74 -1.49 -8.99
N ILE A 9 -0.63 -1.16 -10.27
CA ILE A 9 0.51 -0.42 -10.81
C ILE A 9 0.12 1.05 -10.92
N VAL A 10 0.88 1.93 -10.29
CA VAL A 10 0.61 3.37 -10.28
C VAL A 10 1.73 4.13 -10.95
N MET A 11 1.43 4.77 -12.08
CA MET A 11 2.34 5.64 -12.81
C MET A 11 2.15 7.08 -12.33
N ASN A 12 3.02 7.54 -11.44
CA ASN A 12 2.99 8.91 -10.94
C ASN A 12 3.75 9.88 -11.89
N LYS A 13 3.57 11.19 -11.68
CA LYS A 13 4.24 12.30 -12.38
C LYS A 13 3.88 12.43 -13.86
N VAL A 14 2.66 12.07 -14.23
CA VAL A 14 2.15 12.18 -15.61
C VAL A 14 2.10 13.64 -16.13
N ASP A 15 2.10 14.59 -15.20
CA ASP A 15 2.17 16.03 -15.47
C ASP A 15 3.48 16.45 -16.17
N LEU A 16 4.59 15.72 -15.94
CA LEU A 16 5.87 15.99 -16.60
C LEU A 16 5.84 15.68 -18.11
N ILE A 17 4.87 14.87 -18.56
CA ILE A 17 4.72 14.52 -19.97
C ILE A 17 3.96 15.65 -20.69
N PRO A 18 4.46 16.17 -21.82
CA PRO A 18 3.75 17.18 -22.62
C PRO A 18 2.33 16.73 -22.99
N LYS A 19 1.34 17.63 -22.86
CA LYS A 19 -0.08 17.32 -23.10
C LYS A 19 -0.35 16.60 -24.43
N LYS A 20 0.36 17.00 -25.51
CA LYS A 20 0.23 16.43 -26.86
C LYS A 20 0.60 14.94 -26.93
N ASN A 21 1.58 14.49 -26.13
CA ASN A 21 2.13 13.14 -26.19
C ASN A 21 1.78 12.30 -24.95
N ARG A 22 0.96 12.84 -24.05
CA ARG A 22 0.66 12.20 -22.77
C ARG A 22 -0.01 10.84 -22.94
N GLN A 23 -1.10 10.79 -23.68
CA GLN A 23 -1.85 9.55 -23.88
C GLN A 23 -1.02 8.50 -24.64
N SER A 24 -0.27 8.91 -25.66
CA SER A 24 0.56 7.98 -26.43
C SER A 24 1.72 7.41 -25.60
N THR A 25 2.31 8.22 -24.72
CA THR A 25 3.39 7.79 -23.81
C THR A 25 2.85 6.85 -22.73
N ILE A 26 1.72 7.18 -22.11
CA ILE A 26 1.05 6.31 -21.14
C ILE A 26 0.72 4.94 -21.77
N ASN A 27 0.14 4.93 -22.97
CA ASN A 27 -0.20 3.69 -23.67
C ASN A 27 1.04 2.86 -24.01
N LYS A 28 2.14 3.50 -24.44
CA LYS A 28 3.42 2.81 -24.73
C LYS A 28 4.01 2.17 -23.48
N ILE A 29 4.04 2.90 -22.36
CA ILE A 29 4.59 2.40 -21.11
C ILE A 29 3.68 1.30 -20.53
N SER A 30 2.37 1.48 -20.61
CA SER A 30 1.39 0.48 -20.16
C SER A 30 1.53 -0.86 -20.88
N LYS A 31 1.90 -0.86 -22.17
CA LYS A 31 2.22 -2.11 -22.90
C LYS A 31 3.57 -2.72 -22.50
N LYS A 32 4.58 -1.90 -22.26
CA LYS A 32 5.93 -2.37 -21.88
C LYS A 32 6.02 -2.90 -20.45
N ILE A 33 5.25 -2.34 -19.53
CA ILE A 33 5.30 -2.71 -18.10
C ILE A 33 5.04 -4.21 -17.88
N PRO A 34 3.97 -4.81 -18.43
CA PRO A 34 3.75 -6.26 -18.34
C PRO A 34 4.85 -7.10 -19.00
N GLU A 35 5.48 -6.60 -20.07
CA GLU A 35 6.60 -7.28 -20.74
C GLU A 35 7.86 -7.27 -19.87
N CYS A 36 8.15 -6.15 -19.19
CA CYS A 36 9.31 -6.01 -18.30
C CYS A 36 9.15 -6.75 -16.96
N LEU A 37 7.93 -6.86 -16.45
CA LEU A 37 7.64 -7.44 -15.12
C LEU A 37 7.73 -8.99 -15.07
N GLY A 38 8.02 -9.64 -16.20
CA GLY A 38 8.29 -11.07 -16.26
C GLY A 38 7.04 -11.97 -16.26
N LYS A 39 7.23 -13.28 -16.12
CA LYS A 39 6.16 -14.29 -16.32
C LYS A 39 5.13 -14.38 -15.19
N ASN A 40 5.16 -13.52 -14.18
CA ASN A 40 4.23 -13.63 -13.06
C ASN A 40 2.79 -13.27 -13.51
N TYR A 41 1.88 -14.23 -13.37
CA TYR A 41 0.47 -14.11 -13.78
C TYR A 41 -0.23 -12.89 -13.16
N PHE A 42 0.05 -12.60 -11.88
CA PHE A 42 -0.55 -11.47 -11.16
C PHE A 42 -0.12 -10.11 -11.71
N LEU A 43 1.07 -10.02 -12.31
CA LEU A 43 1.57 -8.78 -12.91
C LEU A 43 0.98 -8.51 -14.30
N LYS A 44 0.48 -9.54 -14.98
CA LYS A 44 -0.20 -9.39 -16.28
C LYS A 44 -1.63 -8.86 -16.17
N ILE A 45 -2.28 -9.07 -15.03
CA ILE A 45 -3.69 -8.70 -14.79
C ILE A 45 -3.79 -7.44 -13.91
N ALA A 46 -2.67 -6.98 -13.34
CA ALA A 46 -2.62 -5.82 -12.49
C ALA A 46 -3.18 -4.56 -13.19
N PRO A 47 -4.18 -3.87 -12.63
CA PRO A 47 -4.67 -2.61 -13.17
C PRO A 47 -3.56 -1.55 -13.10
N LEU A 48 -3.46 -0.75 -14.16
CA LEU A 48 -2.52 0.36 -14.27
C LEU A 48 -3.26 1.69 -14.21
N VAL A 49 -2.84 2.57 -13.30
CA VAL A 49 -3.43 3.90 -13.10
C VAL A 49 -2.36 4.97 -13.28
N ALA A 50 -2.67 5.99 -14.08
CA ALA A 50 -1.76 7.11 -14.31
C ALA A 50 -2.21 8.32 -13.49
N ILE A 51 -1.39 8.76 -12.54
CA ILE A 51 -1.73 9.84 -11.60
C ILE A 51 -0.70 10.96 -11.61
N SER A 52 -1.09 12.10 -11.05
CA SER A 52 -0.18 13.21 -10.75
C SER A 52 -0.40 13.68 -9.32
N THR A 53 0.43 13.23 -8.39
CA THR A 53 0.43 13.69 -7.00
C THR A 53 1.32 14.93 -6.85
N LYS A 54 0.90 16.09 -7.36
CA LYS A 54 1.57 17.35 -7.03
C LYS A 54 1.03 17.87 -5.70
N LEU A 55 1.89 17.84 -4.68
CA LEU A 55 1.70 18.57 -3.43
C LEU A 55 1.99 20.06 -3.70
N GLU A 56 1.28 20.95 -3.02
CA GLU A 56 1.22 22.41 -3.23
C GLU A 56 2.55 23.15 -2.98
N GLY A 57 3.62 22.84 -3.73
CA GLY A 57 4.94 23.44 -3.56
C GLY A 57 5.66 23.84 -4.85
N HIS A 58 5.06 23.60 -6.03
CA HIS A 58 5.65 23.98 -7.31
C HIS A 58 4.65 24.78 -8.14
N LEU A 59 4.85 26.11 -8.16
CA LEU A 59 4.47 27.24 -9.05
C LEU A 59 3.42 27.11 -10.18
N ASN A 60 2.96 25.93 -10.56
CA ASN A 60 1.94 25.70 -11.57
C ASN A 60 0.71 25.11 -10.89
N ASN A 61 -0.37 25.89 -10.88
CA ASN A 61 -1.69 25.67 -10.26
C ASN A 61 -2.48 24.46 -10.83
N THR A 62 -1.80 23.40 -11.26
CA THR A 62 -2.41 22.18 -11.78
C THR A 62 -2.85 21.29 -10.64
N LYS A 63 -4.17 21.15 -10.46
CA LYS A 63 -4.80 20.25 -9.49
C LYS A 63 -4.31 18.80 -9.66
N PRO A 64 -4.18 18.03 -8.57
CA PRO A 64 -3.95 16.59 -8.67
C PRO A 64 -5.08 15.96 -9.48
N PHE A 65 -4.72 15.01 -10.34
CA PHE A 65 -5.68 14.26 -11.16
C PHE A 65 -5.38 12.76 -11.10
N GLY A 66 -6.42 11.95 -11.26
CA GLY A 66 -6.34 10.48 -11.21
C GLY A 66 -6.41 9.87 -9.80
N ILE A 67 -6.58 10.67 -8.75
CA ILE A 67 -6.67 10.18 -7.35
C ILE A 67 -7.97 9.43 -7.11
N GLU A 68 -9.11 9.95 -7.59
CA GLU A 68 -10.41 9.29 -7.43
C GLU A 68 -10.45 7.93 -8.14
N GLU A 69 -9.88 7.86 -9.35
CA GLU A 69 -9.73 6.62 -10.11
C GLU A 69 -8.87 5.61 -9.34
N LEU A 70 -7.74 6.05 -8.77
CA LEU A 70 -6.90 5.21 -7.93
C LEU A 70 -7.67 4.68 -6.70
N ILE A 71 -8.43 5.53 -6.02
CA ILE A 71 -9.24 5.13 -4.85
C ILE A 71 -10.26 4.06 -5.26
N ASN A 72 -10.95 4.24 -6.39
CA ASN A 72 -11.94 3.29 -6.87
C ASN A 72 -11.31 1.94 -7.23
N ILE A 73 -10.14 1.96 -7.87
CA ILE A 73 -9.40 0.74 -8.22
C ILE A 73 -8.90 0.03 -6.96
N LEU A 74 -8.37 0.77 -5.99
CA LEU A 74 -7.96 0.20 -4.70
C LEU A 74 -9.16 -0.43 -3.99
N LYS A 75 -10.31 0.24 -3.92
CA LYS A 75 -11.53 -0.32 -3.32
C LYS A 75 -11.97 -1.61 -4.03
N ALA A 76 -11.95 -1.64 -5.35
CA ALA A 76 -12.36 -2.81 -6.13
C ALA A 76 -11.37 -3.98 -6.03
N ASN A 77 -10.08 -3.72 -5.79
CA ASN A 77 -9.03 -4.74 -5.73
C ASN A 77 -8.59 -5.08 -4.29
N THR A 78 -9.13 -4.40 -3.29
CA THR A 78 -8.88 -4.70 -1.88
C THR A 78 -9.74 -5.88 -1.47
N PHE A 79 -9.12 -6.87 -0.82
CA PHE A 79 -9.84 -7.95 -0.18
C PHE A 79 -9.55 -7.93 1.31
N VAL A 80 -10.55 -8.26 2.11
CA VAL A 80 -10.36 -8.53 3.54
C VAL A 80 -9.99 -10.00 3.65
N PRO A 81 -8.78 -10.35 4.12
CA PRO A 81 -8.42 -11.74 4.34
C PRO A 81 -9.27 -12.33 5.46
N ASP A 82 -9.57 -13.63 5.37
CA ASP A 82 -10.19 -14.37 6.48
C ASP A 82 -9.24 -14.36 7.69
N ARG A 83 -9.68 -13.71 8.75
CA ARG A 83 -8.91 -13.59 10.00
C ARG A 83 -9.28 -14.77 10.88
N PHE A 84 -8.49 -15.84 10.83
CA PHE A 84 -8.70 -17.00 11.67
C PHE A 84 -8.35 -16.69 13.14
N SER A 85 -9.37 -16.59 13.99
CA SER A 85 -9.23 -16.38 15.44
C SER A 85 -8.77 -17.63 16.21
N THR A 86 -8.59 -18.76 15.53
CA THR A 86 -8.20 -20.05 16.15
C THR A 86 -6.71 -20.13 16.47
N ALA A 87 -5.90 -19.18 16.02
CA ALA A 87 -4.50 -19.09 16.37
C ALA A 87 -4.32 -18.82 17.87
N THR A 88 -3.68 -19.76 18.57
CA THR A 88 -3.48 -19.74 20.02
C THR A 88 -2.46 -18.70 20.47
N THR A 89 -1.52 -18.31 19.59
CA THR A 89 -0.46 -17.35 19.88
C THR A 89 -0.68 -16.07 19.09
N MET A 90 -0.61 -14.94 19.80
CA MET A 90 -0.67 -13.61 19.19
C MET A 90 0.72 -13.18 18.71
N ILE A 91 0.78 -12.65 17.49
CA ILE A 91 1.99 -12.07 16.92
C ILE A 91 1.70 -10.63 16.48
N LEU A 92 2.39 -9.68 17.08
CA LEU A 92 2.34 -8.26 16.75
C LEU A 92 3.65 -7.82 16.11
N ALA A 93 3.59 -7.32 14.87
CA ALA A 93 4.71 -6.63 14.26
C ALA A 93 4.69 -5.16 14.72
N VAL A 94 5.68 -4.77 15.53
CA VAL A 94 5.75 -3.43 16.13
C VAL A 94 6.38 -2.45 15.14
N ASP A 95 5.69 -1.35 14.86
CA ASP A 95 6.16 -0.27 13.99
C ASP A 95 6.79 0.86 14.82
N HIS A 96 6.16 1.24 15.95
CA HIS A 96 6.65 2.31 16.81
C HIS A 96 6.50 1.95 18.29
N CYS A 97 7.43 2.41 19.11
CA CYS A 97 7.41 2.26 20.56
C CYS A 97 7.83 3.59 21.21
N PHE A 98 7.00 4.14 22.10
CA PHE A 98 7.27 5.42 22.76
C PHE A 98 6.65 5.49 24.15
N LEU A 99 7.21 6.35 25.00
CA LEU A 99 6.77 6.54 26.39
C LEU A 99 5.74 7.68 26.48
N ILE A 100 4.66 7.46 27.22
CA ILE A 100 3.72 8.50 27.66
C ILE A 100 3.85 8.68 29.16
N LYS A 101 4.26 9.89 29.58
CA LYS A 101 4.43 10.23 31.00
C LYS A 101 3.13 9.97 31.78
N GLY A 102 3.24 9.23 32.88
CA GLY A 102 2.10 8.87 33.74
C GLY A 102 1.18 7.76 33.21
N ARG A 103 1.44 7.21 32.01
CA ARG A 103 0.64 6.11 31.42
C ARG A 103 1.45 4.87 31.05
N GLY A 104 2.77 5.00 30.93
CA GLY A 104 3.68 3.90 30.58
C GLY A 104 4.12 3.93 29.12
N THR A 105 4.41 2.76 28.55
CA THR A 105 4.93 2.60 27.19
C THR A 105 3.80 2.20 26.24
N VAL A 106 3.74 2.85 25.07
CA VAL A 106 2.79 2.54 24.00
C VAL A 106 3.56 1.96 22.82
N MET A 107 3.07 0.83 22.32
CA MET A 107 3.57 0.16 21.13
C MET A 107 2.46 0.16 20.08
N THR A 108 2.75 0.67 18.88
CA THR A 108 1.84 0.59 17.73
C THR A 108 2.40 -0.40 16.72
N GLY A 109 1.51 -1.16 16.09
CA GLY A 109 1.92 -2.25 15.22
C GLY A 109 0.75 -2.89 14.49
N THR A 110 1.09 -3.84 13.62
CA THR A 110 0.12 -4.65 12.86
C THR A 110 0.05 -6.05 13.45
N VAL A 111 -1.16 -6.48 13.83
CA VAL A 111 -1.39 -7.87 14.28
C VAL A 111 -1.29 -8.79 13.07
N LEU A 112 -0.31 -9.69 13.09
CA LEU A 112 -0.09 -10.67 12.03
C LEU A 112 -0.98 -11.91 12.24
N GLN A 113 -1.18 -12.30 13.50
CA GLN A 113 -1.91 -13.51 13.87
C GLN A 113 -2.45 -13.43 15.31
N GLY A 114 -3.55 -14.13 15.57
CA GLY A 114 -4.12 -14.29 16.90
C GLY A 114 -4.98 -13.11 17.35
N THR A 115 -5.27 -13.05 18.65
CA THR A 115 -6.06 -12.00 19.28
C THR A 115 -5.39 -11.57 20.58
N LEU A 116 -5.64 -10.34 21.02
CA LEU A 116 -5.16 -9.81 22.30
C LEU A 116 -6.32 -9.13 23.02
N LYS A 117 -6.44 -9.36 24.33
CA LYS A 117 -7.40 -8.71 25.22
C LYS A 117 -6.68 -7.89 26.27
N VAL A 118 -7.44 -7.01 26.91
CA VAL A 118 -6.94 -6.23 28.05
C VAL A 118 -6.56 -7.19 29.17
N ASN A 119 -5.40 -6.94 29.78
CA ASN A 119 -4.78 -7.76 30.84
C ASN A 119 -4.14 -9.07 30.39
N ASP A 120 -4.06 -9.37 29.09
CA ASP A 120 -3.26 -10.50 28.61
C ASP A 120 -1.76 -10.21 28.80
N GLU A 121 -1.00 -11.23 29.19
CA GLU A 121 0.46 -11.16 29.26
C GLU A 121 1.08 -11.29 27.86
N ILE A 122 2.09 -10.47 27.59
CA ILE A 122 2.83 -10.49 26.32
C ILE A 122 4.32 -10.67 26.60
N ASP A 123 5.00 -11.44 25.76
CA ASP A 123 6.46 -11.53 25.77
C ASP A 123 7.04 -10.53 24.76
N ILE A 124 8.11 -9.83 25.15
CA ILE A 124 8.83 -8.90 24.28
C ILE A 124 10.25 -9.45 24.10
N PRO A 125 10.50 -10.27 23.05
CA PRO A 125 11.77 -10.98 22.88
C PRO A 125 12.99 -10.07 22.83
N ALA A 126 12.83 -8.82 22.37
CA ALA A 126 13.92 -7.86 22.23
C ALA A 126 14.42 -7.25 23.55
N LEU A 127 13.72 -7.49 24.66
CA LEU A 127 14.07 -6.97 26.00
C LEU A 127 14.57 -8.07 26.95
N LYS A 128 14.85 -9.27 26.43
CA LYS A 128 15.49 -10.37 27.15
C LYS A 128 17.01 -10.36 26.99
#